data_AF-A0A4Z2HVY2-F1
#
_entry.id   AF-A0A4Z2HVY2-F1
#
_cell.length_a   1.000
_cell.length_b   1.000
_cell.length_c   1.000
_cell.angle_alpha   90.00
_cell.angle_beta   90.00
_cell.angle_gamma   90.00
#
_symmetry.space_group_name_H-M   'P 1'
#
loop_
_entity.id
_entity.type
_entity.pdbx_description
1 polymer ?
#
loop_
_entity_poly.entity_id
_entity_poly.type
_entity_poly.pdbx_seq_one_letter_code
_entity_poly.pdbx_strand_id
1 'polypeptide(L)'
;MARYCVAFDTMDQFSKVSGTESLSDLIELVSKSREFSDIQLRMNEKRPLNTFNRDKNRVTIRFPIEGKIKTSKMKVNCLIQTQLGSISIQEFGLTQDTAKIFRNGMRISKCMLGKSGTTNKQSLLNVLFSHFFTCMYLCPNQACQSF
;
A
#
# COMPACT_ATOMS: atom_id res chain seq x y z
N MET A 1 -14.12 -3.96 19.57
CA MET A 1 -13.08 -4.22 18.56
C MET A 1 -13.56 -4.11 17.09
N ALA A 2 -14.58 -3.30 16.78
CA ALA A 2 -15.11 -3.17 15.40
C ALA A 2 -14.97 -1.75 14.79
N ARG A 3 -14.39 -0.78 15.52
CA ARG A 3 -14.41 0.66 15.13
C ARG A 3 -13.77 0.99 13.78
N TYR A 4 -12.86 0.14 13.27
CA TYR A 4 -12.15 0.39 12.00
C TYR A 4 -12.35 -0.73 10.98
N CYS A 5 -13.09 -1.80 11.34
CA CYS A 5 -13.26 -3.07 10.61
C CYS A 5 -11.97 -3.58 9.94
N VAL A 6 -10.88 -3.60 10.71
CA VAL A 6 -9.60 -4.22 10.35
C VAL A 6 -9.58 -5.62 10.96
N ALA A 7 -9.16 -6.62 10.19
CA ALA A 7 -9.03 -8.00 10.61
C ALA A 7 -8.09 -8.14 11.80
N PHE A 8 -8.43 -9.05 12.72
CA PHE A 8 -7.63 -9.32 13.92
C PHE A 8 -6.19 -9.74 13.56
N ASP A 9 -6.02 -10.59 12.55
CA ASP A 9 -4.69 -11.05 12.10
C ASP A 9 -3.80 -9.88 11.66
N THR A 10 -4.39 -8.91 10.95
CA THR A 10 -3.70 -7.67 10.57
C THR A 10 -3.30 -6.92 11.85
N MET A 11 -4.21 -6.73 12.80
CA MET A 11 -3.93 -6.05 14.06
C MET A 11 -2.83 -6.71 14.89
N ASP A 12 -2.82 -8.04 14.97
CA ASP A 12 -1.82 -8.84 15.69
C ASP A 12 -0.45 -8.77 15.01
N GLN A 13 -0.41 -8.71 13.68
CA GLN A 13 0.83 -8.53 12.94
C GLN A 13 1.44 -7.14 13.20
N PHE A 14 0.61 -6.09 13.24
CA PHE A 14 1.08 -4.72 13.51
C PHE A 14 1.40 -4.46 14.99
N SER A 15 0.78 -5.18 15.93
CA SER A 15 1.06 -5.03 17.37
C SER A 15 2.49 -5.45 17.72
N LYS A 16 3.05 -6.40 16.98
CA LYS A 16 4.42 -6.92 17.12
C LYS A 16 5.50 -5.98 16.61
N VAL A 17 5.13 -4.92 15.87
CA VAL A 17 6.07 -3.91 15.40
C VAL A 17 6.62 -3.15 16.60
N SER A 18 7.94 -3.15 16.76
CA SER A 18 8.67 -2.50 17.85
C SER A 18 8.84 -0.99 17.64
N GLY A 19 8.72 -0.50 16.40
CA GLY A 19 8.88 0.92 16.03
C GLY A 19 10.30 1.31 15.61
N THR A 20 11.21 0.35 15.55
CA THR A 20 12.57 0.49 14.98
C THR A 20 12.62 0.14 13.49
N GLU A 21 11.50 -0.32 12.93
CA GLU A 21 11.36 -0.78 11.56
C GLU A 21 11.54 0.37 10.55
N SER A 22 12.18 0.08 9.42
CA SER A 22 12.35 1.05 8.35
C SER A 22 11.03 1.22 7.56
N LEU A 23 10.97 2.27 6.72
CA LEU A 23 9.84 2.46 5.80
C LEU A 23 9.64 1.23 4.87
N SER A 24 10.72 0.58 4.44
CA SER A 24 10.64 -0.62 3.61
C SER A 24 9.96 -1.77 4.36
N ASP A 25 10.35 -1.99 5.61
CA ASP A 25 9.79 -3.04 6.45
C ASP A 25 8.31 -2.80 6.73
N LEU A 26 7.91 -1.54 6.97
CA LEU A 26 6.51 -1.17 7.12
C LEU A 26 5.69 -1.40 5.85
N ILE A 27 6.22 -1.03 4.68
CA ILE A 27 5.54 -1.28 3.40
C ILE A 27 5.39 -2.79 3.17
N GLU A 28 6.42 -3.57 3.48
CA GLU A 28 6.36 -5.03 3.38
C GLU A 28 5.32 -5.62 4.34
N LEU A 29 5.29 -5.13 5.59
CA LEU A 29 4.32 -5.55 6.60
C LEU A 29 2.88 -5.25 6.16
N VAL A 30 2.63 -4.04 5.66
CA VAL A 30 1.35 -3.64 5.07
C VAL A 30 1.02 -4.58 3.91
N SER A 31 1.95 -4.84 2.99
CA SER A 31 1.69 -5.71 1.82
C SER A 31 1.34 -7.16 2.17
N LYS A 32 1.70 -7.62 3.37
CA LYS A 32 1.38 -8.95 3.91
C LYS A 32 0.03 -9.01 4.66
N SER A 33 -0.62 -7.87 4.89
CA SER A 33 -1.85 -7.78 5.66
C SER A 33 -3.01 -8.56 5.04
N ARG A 34 -3.89 -9.12 5.87
CA ARG A 34 -5.05 -9.88 5.42
C ARG A 34 -6.07 -9.05 4.64
N GLU A 35 -6.07 -7.73 4.87
CA GLU A 35 -6.88 -6.72 4.14
C GLU A 35 -6.60 -6.65 2.64
N PHE A 36 -5.54 -7.31 2.15
CA PHE A 36 -5.16 -7.33 0.74
C PHE A 36 -5.15 -8.74 0.16
N SER A 37 -5.68 -9.74 0.89
CA SER A 37 -5.67 -11.14 0.47
C SER A 37 -6.53 -11.42 -0.78
N ASP A 38 -7.52 -10.57 -1.00
CA ASP A 38 -8.45 -10.52 -2.13
C ASP A 38 -7.84 -9.88 -3.40
N ILE A 39 -6.69 -9.22 -3.28
CA ILE A 39 -5.96 -8.68 -4.44
C ILE A 39 -5.19 -9.82 -5.11
N GLN A 40 -5.56 -10.12 -6.35
CA GLN A 40 -4.92 -11.15 -7.15
C GLN A 40 -3.97 -10.56 -8.19
N LEU A 41 -2.83 -11.22 -8.43
CA LEU A 41 -1.93 -10.87 -9.52
C LEU A 41 -2.42 -11.51 -10.83
N ARG A 42 -2.84 -10.69 -11.80
CA ARG A 42 -3.27 -11.18 -13.12
C ARG A 42 -2.11 -11.17 -14.12
N MET A 43 -2.20 -11.99 -15.17
CA MET A 43 -1.13 -12.12 -16.17
C MET A 43 -0.87 -10.81 -16.94
N ASN A 44 -1.93 -10.11 -17.34
CA ASN A 44 -1.88 -8.84 -18.08
C ASN A 44 -1.18 -7.70 -17.29
N GLU A 45 -1.24 -7.76 -15.97
CA GLU A 45 -0.66 -6.77 -15.07
C GLU A 45 0.83 -7.00 -14.78
N LYS A 46 1.38 -8.20 -15.07
CA LYS A 46 2.78 -8.53 -14.75
C LYS A 46 3.77 -7.62 -15.48
N ARG A 47 3.51 -7.31 -16.75
CA ARG A 47 4.40 -6.45 -17.55
C ARG A 47 4.51 -5.03 -16.95
N PRO A 48 3.41 -4.27 -16.75
CA PRO A 48 3.50 -2.94 -16.16
C PRO A 48 4.08 -2.97 -14.74
N LEU A 49 3.73 -3.97 -13.92
CA LEU A 49 4.30 -4.13 -12.58
C LEU A 49 5.83 -4.29 -12.60
N ASN A 50 6.38 -5.08 -13.52
CA ASN A 50 7.84 -5.23 -13.64
C ASN A 50 8.50 -3.94 -14.16
N THR A 51 7.82 -3.16 -15.01
CA THR A 51 8.29 -1.82 -15.42
C THR A 51 8.34 -0.86 -14.24
N PHE A 52 7.34 -0.85 -13.36
CA PHE A 52 7.41 -0.04 -12.14
C PHE A 52 8.52 -0.49 -11.18
N ASN A 53 8.78 -1.80 -11.13
CA ASN A 53 9.81 -2.38 -10.27
C ASN A 53 11.24 -2.05 -10.72
N ARG A 54 11.52 -2.20 -12.02
CA ARG A 54 12.85 -1.98 -12.60
C ARG A 54 12.76 -1.59 -14.07
N ASP A 55 13.13 -0.36 -14.37
CA ASP A 55 13.24 0.19 -15.71
C ASP A 55 14.47 1.11 -15.76
N LYS A 56 15.20 1.09 -16.88
CA LYS A 56 16.43 1.90 -17.04
C LYS A 56 16.13 3.34 -17.47
N ASN A 57 14.95 3.59 -18.03
CA ASN A 57 14.58 4.81 -18.72
C ASN A 57 13.41 5.54 -18.05
N ARG A 58 12.90 5.02 -16.93
CA ARG A 58 11.73 5.55 -16.21
C ARG A 58 12.01 5.62 -14.71
N VAL A 59 11.28 6.50 -14.04
CA VAL A 59 11.24 6.53 -12.57
C VAL A 59 10.60 5.23 -12.08
N THR A 60 11.32 4.50 -11.22
CA THR A 60 10.87 3.25 -10.61
C THR A 60 10.57 3.44 -9.13
N ILE A 61 10.00 2.42 -8.51
CA ILE A 61 9.81 2.38 -7.06
C ILE A 61 11.14 2.55 -6.30
N ARG A 62 11.06 3.16 -5.11
CA ARG A 62 12.23 3.52 -4.29
C ARG A 62 12.96 2.29 -3.73
N PHE A 63 12.21 1.25 -3.35
CA PHE A 63 12.71 -0.01 -2.83
C PHE A 63 12.37 -1.12 -3.84
N PRO A 64 13.24 -1.37 -4.83
CA PRO A 64 12.99 -2.37 -5.85
C PRO A 64 12.85 -3.75 -5.21
N ILE A 65 11.83 -4.48 -5.64
CA ILE A 65 11.57 -5.85 -5.21
C ILE A 65 12.52 -6.77 -5.98
N GLU A 66 13.16 -7.69 -5.28
CA GLU A 66 14.07 -8.63 -5.91
C GLU A 66 13.36 -9.55 -6.91
N GLY A 67 13.94 -9.64 -8.11
CA GLY A 67 13.42 -10.48 -9.18
C GLY A 67 12.17 -9.93 -9.88
N LYS A 68 11.38 -10.85 -10.46
CA LYS A 68 10.13 -10.52 -11.16
C LYS A 68 8.95 -10.63 -10.21
N ILE A 69 7.96 -9.74 -10.36
CA ILE A 69 6.73 -9.78 -9.57
C ILE A 69 5.92 -11.03 -9.92
N LYS A 70 5.75 -11.92 -8.94
CA LYS A 70 5.11 -13.24 -9.09
C LYS A 70 3.98 -13.51 -8.09
N THR A 71 3.90 -12.75 -7.00
CA THR A 71 2.91 -12.97 -5.94
C THR A 71 2.05 -11.73 -5.72
N SER A 72 0.84 -11.92 -5.16
CA SER A 72 -0.04 -10.80 -4.79
C SER A 72 0.62 -9.85 -3.80
N LYS A 73 1.41 -10.36 -2.84
CA LYS A 73 2.14 -9.54 -1.87
C LYS A 73 3.13 -8.60 -2.56
N MET A 74 3.88 -9.10 -3.53
CA MET A 74 4.80 -8.29 -4.34
C MET A 74 4.05 -7.23 -5.17
N LYS A 75 2.88 -7.58 -5.72
CA LYS A 75 2.03 -6.62 -6.43
C LYS A 75 1.59 -5.49 -5.50
N VAL A 76 1.05 -5.80 -4.32
CA VAL A 76 0.60 -4.80 -3.35
C VAL A 76 1.76 -3.90 -2.93
N ASN A 77 2.92 -4.48 -2.59
CA ASN A 77 4.11 -3.72 -2.24
C ASN A 77 4.53 -2.75 -3.37
N CYS A 78 4.61 -3.26 -4.60
CA CYS A 78 4.94 -2.44 -5.77
C CYS A 78 3.95 -1.29 -5.98
N LEU A 79 2.64 -1.54 -5.88
CA LEU A 79 1.61 -0.51 -6.05
C LEU A 79 1.66 0.57 -4.96
N ILE A 80 1.90 0.19 -3.70
CA ILE A 80 2.10 1.15 -2.60
C ILE A 80 3.26 2.07 -2.95
N GLN A 81 4.41 1.50 -3.32
CA GLN A 81 5.59 2.29 -3.63
C GLN A 81 5.45 3.14 -4.90
N THR A 82 4.76 2.62 -5.91
CA THR A 82 4.47 3.33 -7.16
C THR A 82 3.71 4.61 -6.86
N GLN A 83 2.70 4.51 -6.00
CA GLN A 83 1.90 5.66 -5.61
C GLN A 83 2.64 6.62 -4.67
N LEU A 84 3.43 6.11 -3.73
CA LEU A 84 4.31 6.94 -2.90
C LEU A 84 5.36 7.69 -3.73
N GLY A 85 5.84 7.07 -4.82
CA GLY A 85 6.74 7.67 -5.79
C GLY A 85 6.07 8.60 -6.80
N SER A 86 4.74 8.79 -6.71
CA SER A 86 3.96 9.59 -7.68
C SER A 86 4.15 9.14 -9.14
N ILE A 87 4.35 7.82 -9.33
CA ILE A 87 4.47 7.21 -10.65
C ILE A 87 3.07 6.96 -11.20
N SER A 88 2.83 7.34 -12.45
CA SER A 88 1.51 7.20 -13.06
C SER A 88 1.19 5.74 -13.40
N ILE A 89 0.02 5.28 -12.92
CA ILE A 89 -0.52 3.96 -13.23
C ILE A 89 -1.55 4.14 -14.34
N GLN A 90 -1.25 3.61 -15.54
CA GLN A 90 -2.14 3.71 -16.71
C GLN A 90 -3.12 2.55 -16.82
N GLU A 91 -2.81 1.41 -16.18
CA GLU A 91 -3.62 0.21 -16.28
C GLU A 91 -4.81 0.30 -15.30
N PHE A 92 -6.01 0.13 -15.81
CA PHE A 92 -7.24 0.36 -15.06
C PHE A 92 -7.39 -0.62 -13.88
N GLY A 93 -7.10 -1.91 -14.08
CA GLY A 93 -7.14 -2.92 -13.03
C GLY A 93 -6.16 -2.62 -11.89
N LEU A 94 -4.93 -2.26 -12.21
CA LEU A 94 -3.93 -1.83 -11.22
C LEU A 94 -4.34 -0.57 -10.47
N THR A 95 -5.00 0.37 -11.14
CA THR A 95 -5.42 1.60 -10.48
C THR A 95 -6.60 1.36 -9.53
N GLN A 96 -7.55 0.49 -9.91
CA GLN A 96 -8.60 0.03 -8.99
C GLN A 96 -8.03 -0.68 -7.76
N ASP A 97 -7.07 -1.57 -7.96
CA ASP A 97 -6.40 -2.27 -6.87
C ASP A 97 -5.63 -1.30 -5.98
N THR A 98 -4.96 -0.30 -6.56
CA THR A 98 -4.32 0.79 -5.81
C THR A 98 -5.33 1.56 -4.97
N ALA A 99 -6.48 1.94 -5.53
CA ALA A 99 -7.53 2.62 -4.78
C ALA A 99 -8.09 1.78 -3.61
N LYS A 100 -8.19 0.45 -3.78
CA LYS A 100 -8.57 -0.47 -2.69
C LYS A 100 -7.47 -0.55 -1.62
N ILE A 101 -6.20 -0.67 -2.04
CA ILE A 101 -5.05 -0.70 -1.15
C ILE A 101 -5.03 0.54 -0.26
N PHE A 102 -5.21 1.72 -0.85
CA PHE A 102 -5.16 2.98 -0.14
C PHE A 102 -6.35 3.17 0.81
N ARG A 103 -7.55 2.76 0.42
CA ARG A 103 -8.73 2.77 1.30
C ARG A 103 -8.55 1.88 2.53
N ASN A 104 -8.08 0.65 2.35
CA ASN A 104 -7.82 -0.26 3.46
C ASN A 104 -6.59 0.18 4.29
N GLY A 105 -5.52 0.65 3.64
CA GLY A 105 -4.33 1.20 4.29
C GLY A 105 -4.62 2.39 5.19
N MET A 106 -5.53 3.28 4.79
CA MET A 106 -6.01 4.37 5.64
C MET A 106 -6.72 3.86 6.89
N ARG A 107 -7.55 2.81 6.77
CA ARG A 107 -8.27 2.21 7.91
C ARG A 107 -7.31 1.54 8.89
N ILE A 108 -6.33 0.79 8.37
CA ILE A 108 -5.24 0.21 9.18
C ILE A 108 -4.48 1.32 9.91
N SER A 109 -4.06 2.37 9.19
CA SER A 109 -3.32 3.49 9.76
C SER A 109 -4.10 4.16 10.89
N LYS A 110 -5.36 4.55 10.65
CA LYS A 110 -6.24 5.14 11.69
C LYS A 110 -6.41 4.22 12.90
N CYS A 111 -6.55 2.92 12.68
CA CYS A 111 -6.67 1.93 13.75
C CYS A 111 -5.39 1.87 14.60
N MET A 112 -4.22 1.92 13.96
CA MET A 112 -2.93 1.95 14.65
C MET A 112 -2.72 3.24 15.43
N LEU A 113 -3.05 4.40 14.85
CA LEU A 113 -2.97 5.69 15.55
C LEU A 113 -3.91 5.73 16.76
N GLY A 114 -5.15 5.24 16.60
CA GLY A 114 -6.13 5.20 17.69
C GLY A 114 -5.78 4.23 18.82
N LYS A 115 -4.94 3.21 18.56
CA LYS A 115 -4.41 2.30 19.60
C LYS A 115 -3.12 2.78 20.24
N SER A 116 -2.29 3.53 19.50
CA SER A 116 -0.95 3.92 19.94
C SER A 116 -0.98 5.31 20.60
N GLY A 117 -1.10 5.36 21.92
CA GLY A 117 -0.75 6.54 22.72
C GLY A 117 0.76 6.80 22.80
N THR A 118 1.59 6.11 22.00
CA THR A 118 3.05 6.12 22.09
C THR A 118 3.71 6.73 20.85
N THR A 119 4.60 7.67 21.12
CA THR A 119 5.07 8.79 20.28
C THR A 119 6.04 8.42 19.14
N ASN A 120 6.62 7.22 19.11
CA ASN A 120 7.71 6.92 18.17
C ASN A 120 7.25 6.24 16.86
N LYS A 121 6.18 5.43 16.89
CA LYS A 121 5.59 4.78 15.69
C LYS A 121 4.79 5.77 14.80
N GLN A 122 4.51 6.96 15.34
CA GLN A 122 3.55 7.92 14.81
C GLN A 122 4.07 8.65 13.57
N SER A 123 5.37 8.92 13.46
CA SER A 123 5.95 9.73 12.38
C SER A 123 5.84 9.03 11.02
N LEU A 124 6.25 7.76 10.94
CA LEU A 124 6.18 6.96 9.72
C LEU A 124 4.73 6.65 9.32
N LEU A 125 3.87 6.36 10.30
CA LEU A 125 2.44 6.17 10.06
C LEU A 125 1.74 7.48 9.64
N ASN A 126 2.16 8.63 10.17
CA ASN A 126 1.65 9.93 9.76
C ASN A 126 2.07 10.29 8.33
N VAL A 127 3.31 9.96 7.91
CA VAL A 127 3.77 10.15 6.52
C VAL A 127 2.98 9.25 5.57
N LEU A 128 2.79 7.98 5.93
CA LEU A 128 1.94 7.08 5.17
C LEU A 128 0.51 7.63 5.12
N PHE A 129 -0.06 8.02 6.26
CA PHE A 129 -1.42 8.54 6.37
C PHE A 129 -1.63 9.84 5.59
N SER A 130 -0.70 10.79 5.65
CA SER A 130 -0.77 12.04 4.89
C SER A 130 -0.69 11.76 3.39
N HIS A 131 0.19 10.86 2.94
CA HIS A 131 0.21 10.44 1.54
C HIS A 131 -1.06 9.67 1.13
N PHE A 132 -1.61 8.79 1.99
CA PHE A 132 -2.87 8.10 1.75
C PHE A 132 -4.02 9.10 1.58
N PHE A 133 -4.05 10.16 2.40
CA PHE A 133 -5.09 11.19 2.37
C PHE A 133 -4.95 12.13 1.17
N THR A 134 -3.76 12.70 0.96
CA THR A 134 -3.41 13.54 -0.19
C THR A 134 -3.74 12.84 -1.50
N CYS A 135 -3.41 11.55 -1.62
CA CYS A 135 -3.71 10.77 -2.82
C CYS A 135 -5.22 10.58 -3.07
N MET A 136 -6.04 10.44 -2.02
CA MET A 136 -7.50 10.31 -2.20
C MET A 136 -8.14 11.64 -2.63
N TYR A 137 -7.60 12.78 -2.17
CA TYR A 137 -8.11 14.12 -2.48
C TYR A 137 -7.56 14.71 -3.79
N LEU A 138 -6.33 14.35 -4.19
CA LEU A 138 -5.67 14.80 -5.43
C LEU A 138 -5.85 13.83 -6.61
N CYS A 139 -6.67 12.78 -6.47
CA CYS A 139 -7.23 12.06 -7.62
C CYS A 139 -8.65 12.57 -7.93
N PRO A 140 -8.86 13.80 -8.45
CA PRO A 140 -10.17 14.23 -8.94
C PRO A 140 -10.54 13.56 -10.29
N ASN A 141 -9.71 12.65 -10.81
CA ASN A 141 -9.88 12.06 -12.15
C ASN A 141 -9.49 10.58 -12.23
N GLN A 142 -10.05 9.76 -11.34
CA GLN A 142 -10.56 8.46 -11.78
C GLN A 142 -12.08 8.56 -11.71
N ALA A 143 -12.66 9.08 -12.79
CA ALA A 143 -14.06 9.41 -12.93
C ALA A 143 -15.00 8.36 -12.30
N CYS A 144 -16.11 8.84 -11.73
CA CYS A 144 -17.33 8.08 -11.43
C CYS A 144 -17.39 6.76 -12.21
N GLN A 145 -17.33 5.60 -11.54
CA GLN A 145 -17.98 4.34 -11.93
C GLN A 145 -17.42 3.15 -11.14
N SER A 146 -18.10 2.81 -10.06
CA SER A 146 -18.46 1.41 -9.77
C SER A 146 -19.62 1.46 -8.78
N PHE A 147 -20.82 1.71 -9.34
CA PHE A 147 -22.14 1.73 -8.71
C PHE A 147 -22.44 2.84 -7.70
#